data_AF-A0A820L401-F1
#
_entry.id   AF-A0A820L401-F1
#
_cell.length_a   1.000
_cell.length_b   1.000
_cell.length_c   1.000
_cell.angle_alpha   90.00
_cell.angle_beta   90.00
_cell.angle_gamma   90.00
#
_symmetry.space_group_name_H-M   'P 1'
#
loop_
_entity.id
_entity.type
_entity.pdbx_description
1 polymer ?
#
loop_
_entity_poly.entity_id
_entity_poly.type
_entity_poly.pdbx_seq_one_letter_code
_entity_poly.pdbx_strand_id
1 'polypeptide(L)' 'HLEHFPQLIQLSISHNHLVDIRLLNRLRSIETLNLSHNLIDSIDSLKPLQNLVMLNISNNNISSIAIL' A
#
# COMPACT_ATOMS: atom_id res chain seq x y z
N HIS A 1 10.45 10.74 1.98
CA HIS A 1 10.15 11.18 0.61
C HIS A 1 10.14 9.98 -0.35
N LEU A 2 9.01 9.28 -0.49
CA LEU A 2 8.88 8.11 -1.38
C LEU A 2 8.80 8.50 -2.87
N GLU A 3 8.47 9.77 -3.15
CA GLU A 3 8.26 10.29 -4.50
C GLU A 3 9.53 10.33 -5.37
N HIS A 4 10.71 10.22 -4.77
CA HIS A 4 11.99 10.18 -5.48
C HIS A 4 12.40 8.77 -5.95
N PHE A 5 11.56 7.76 -5.71
CA PHE A 5 11.82 6.37 -6.09
C PHE A 5 10.74 5.85 -7.04
N PRO A 6 10.57 6.43 -8.24
CA PRO A 6 9.51 6.04 -9.18
C PRO A 6 9.67 4.60 -9.71
N GLN A 7 10.87 4.03 -9.61
CA GLN A 7 11.21 2.67 -10.04
C GLN A 7 11.22 1.66 -8.89
N LEU A 8 10.69 2.00 -7.71
CA LEU A 8 10.65 1.07 -6.60
C LEU A 8 9.71 -0.11 -6.92
N ILE A 9 10.26 -1.32 -6.91
CA ILE A 9 9.53 -2.56 -7.23
C ILE A 9 8.96 -3.21 -5.96
N GLN A 10 9.65 -3.09 -4.83
CA GLN A 10 9.26 -3.73 -3.57
C GLN A 10 9.33 -2.72 -2.42
N LEU A 11 8.29 -2.67 -1.59
CA LEU A 11 8.25 -1.85 -0.38
C LEU A 11 7.65 -2.64 0.78
N SER A 12 8.34 -2.64 1.92
CA SER A 12 7.78 -3.06 3.20
C SER A 12 7.82 -1.89 4.16
N ILE A 13 6.63 -1.53 4.65
CA ILE A 13 6.39 -0.50 5.67
C ILE A 13 5.41 -1.04 6.72
N SER A 14 5.54 -2.34 7.00
CA SER A 14 4.80 -3.02 8.08
C SER A 14 5.22 -2.52 9.46
N HIS A 15 4.33 -2.60 10.45
CA HIS A 15 4.60 -2.21 11.85
C HIS A 15 4.91 -0.71 12.06
N ASN A 16 4.20 0.18 11.36
CA ASN A 16 4.45 1.64 11.41
C ASN A 16 3.25 2.47 11.89
N HIS A 17 2.18 1.84 12.41
CA HIS A 17 0.95 2.52 12.83
C HIS A 17 0.35 3.44 11.76
N LEU A 18 0.53 3.10 10.48
CA LEU A 18 0.04 3.91 9.36
C LEU A 18 -1.48 3.90 9.33
N VAL A 19 -2.08 5.08 9.22
CA VAL A 19 -3.53 5.25 8.99
C VAL A 19 -3.77 5.69 7.54
N ASP A 20 -2.93 6.61 7.03
CA ASP A 20 -3.02 7.16 5.68
C ASP A 20 -1.88 6.67 4.79
N ILE A 21 -2.25 6.10 3.64
CA ILE A 21 -1.34 5.56 2.62
C ILE A 21 -1.51 6.23 1.25
N ARG A 22 -2.16 7.40 1.17
CA ARG A 22 -2.40 8.13 -0.09
C ARG A 22 -1.12 8.43 -0.87
N LEU A 23 0.00 8.64 -0.17
CA LEU A 23 1.31 8.90 -0.77
C LEU A 23 1.83 7.72 -1.62
N LEU A 24 1.34 6.49 -1.38
CA LEU A 24 1.76 5.31 -2.13
C LEU A 24 1.22 5.29 -3.56
N ASN A 25 0.18 6.07 -3.88
CA ASN A 25 -0.45 6.10 -5.20
C ASN A 25 0.50 6.53 -6.35
N ARG A 26 1.67 7.08 -6.01
CA ARG A 26 2.71 7.50 -6.97
C ARG A 26 3.70 6.40 -7.32
N LEU A 27 3.76 5.30 -6.56
CA LEU A 27 4.71 4.21 -6.74
C LEU A 27 4.24 3.23 -7.82
N ARG A 28 3.99 3.73 -9.03
CA ARG A 28 3.33 2.98 -10.11
C ARG A 28 4.09 1.73 -10.59
N SER A 29 5.40 1.66 -10.33
CA SER A 29 6.24 0.49 -10.66
C SER A 29 6.21 -0.61 -9.61
N ILE A 30 5.49 -0.42 -8.49
CA ILE A 30 5.54 -1.37 -7.38
C ILE A 30 4.80 -2.66 -7.71
N GLU A 31 5.45 -3.78 -7.43
CA GLU A 31 4.94 -5.13 -7.66
C GLU A 31 4.66 -5.86 -6.35
N THR A 32 5.42 -5.56 -5.29
CA THR A 32 5.23 -6.15 -3.96
C THR A 32 5.12 -5.07 -2.89
N LEU A 33 4.01 -5.08 -2.15
CA LEU A 33 3.74 -4.11 -1.10
C LEU A 33 3.32 -4.82 0.19
N ASN A 34 4.11 -4.64 1.24
CA ASN A 34 3.79 -5.11 2.58
C ASN A 34 3.41 -3.94 3.50
N LEU A 35 2.13 -3.88 3.86
CA LEU A 35 1.48 -2.93 4.74
C LEU A 35 0.96 -3.59 6.04
N SER A 36 1.38 -4.82 6.34
CA SER A 36 0.84 -5.55 7.49
C SER A 36 1.12 -4.86 8.82
N HIS A 37 0.29 -5.11 9.83
CA HIS A 37 0.45 -4.53 11.17
C HIS A 37 0.51 -3.00 11.14
N ASN A 38 -0.52 -2.40 10.55
CA ASN A 38 -0.74 -0.97 10.57
C ASN A 38 -2.18 -0.69 11.05
N LEU A 39 -2.67 0.53 10.89
CA LEU A 39 -3.99 0.98 11.33
C LEU A 39 -4.84 1.45 10.13
N ILE A 40 -4.56 0.91 8.94
CA ILE A 40 -5.21 1.30 7.68
C ILE A 40 -6.65 0.78 7.68
N ASP A 41 -7.60 1.61 7.29
CA ASP A 41 -9.02 1.27 7.19
C ASP A 41 -9.53 1.18 5.74
N SER A 42 -8.83 1.80 4.78
CA SER A 42 -9.11 1.75 3.35
C SER A 42 -7.85 1.59 2.51
N ILE A 43 -7.99 0.87 1.38
CA ILE A 43 -6.94 0.64 0.38
C ILE A 43 -7.26 1.31 -0.97
N ASP A 44 -8.24 2.22 -1.03
CA ASP A 44 -8.63 2.88 -2.28
C ASP A 44 -7.48 3.62 -2.97
N SER A 45 -6.52 4.14 -2.19
CA SER A 45 -5.35 4.81 -2.73
C SER A 45 -4.39 3.88 -3.46
N LEU A 46 -4.55 2.56 -3.34
CA LEU A 46 -3.76 1.56 -4.06
C LEU A 46 -4.31 1.26 -5.47
N LYS A 47 -5.52 1.72 -5.82
CA LYS A 47 -6.13 1.56 -7.15
C LYS A 47 -5.21 1.90 -8.34
N PRO A 48 -4.37 2.95 -8.28
CA PRO A 48 -3.46 3.29 -9.38
C PRO A 48 -2.25 2.35 -9.55
N LEU A 49 -2.01 1.41 -8.63
CA LEU A 49 -0.85 0.52 -8.63
C LEU A 49 -1.08 -0.68 -9.56
N GLN A 50 -1.11 -0.42 -10.86
CA GLN A 50 -1.45 -1.40 -11.90
C GLN A 50 -0.49 -2.58 -12.01
N ASN A 51 0.75 -2.43 -11.52
CA ASN A 51 1.76 -3.49 -11.53
C ASN A 51 1.77 -4.32 -10.23
N LEU A 52 0.90 -4.03 -9.25
CA LEU A 52 0.92 -4.70 -7.96
C LEU A 52 0.47 -6.16 -8.10
N VAL A 53 1.39 -7.08 -7.82
CA VAL A 53 1.17 -8.54 -7.89
C VAL A 53 0.96 -9.13 -6.49
N MET A 54 1.63 -8.58 -5.48
CA MET A 54 1.55 -9.06 -4.10
C MET A 54 1.25 -7.92 -3.13
N LEU A 55 0.14 -8.06 -2.39
CA LEU A 55 -0.28 -7.12 -1.36
C LEU A 55 -0.50 -7.85 -0.04
N ASN A 56 0.24 -7.46 1.00
CA ASN A 56 -0.04 -7.90 2.37
C ASN A 56 -0.61 -6.73 3.18
N ILE A 57 -1.88 -6.86 3.57
CA ILE A 57 -2.62 -5.91 4.41
C ILE A 57 -3.12 -6.55 5.72
N SER A 58 -2.59 -7.72 6.08
CA SER A 58 -2.96 -8.41 7.33
C SER A 58 -2.74 -7.53 8.56
N ASN A 59 -3.54 -7.73 9.60
CA ASN A 59 -3.44 -6.94 10.84
C ASN A 59 -3.57 -5.43 10.59
N ASN A 60 -4.60 -5.04 9.85
CA ASN A 60 -5.08 -3.66 9.68
C ASN A 60 -6.56 -3.57 10.10
N ASN A 61 -7.16 -2.40 10.01
CA ASN A 61 -8.56 -2.12 10.39
C ASN A 61 -9.52 -2.14 9.19
N ILE A 62 -9.16 -2.85 8.11
CA ILE A 62 -9.95 -2.91 6.87
C ILE A 62 -11.19 -3.77 7.13
N SER A 63 -12.34 -3.11 7.22
CA SER A 63 -13.64 -3.74 7.51
C SER A 63 -14.44 -4.10 6.26
N SER A 64 -14.07 -3.52 5.11
CA SER A 64 -14.68 -3.80 3.82
C SER A 64 -13.65 -3.62 2.72
N ILE A 65 -13.68 -4.51 1.74
CA ILE A 65 -12.94 -4.34 0.49
C ILE A 65 -14.00 -3.91 -0.52
N ALA A 66 -14.06 -2.61 -0.83
CA ALA A 66 -14.76 -2.18 -2.03
C ALA A 66 -14.05 -2.84 -3.22
N ILE A 67 -14.77 -3.68 -3.96
CA ILE A 67 -14.21 -4.41 -5.11
C ILE A 67 -13.57 -3.37 -6.05
N LEU A 68 -12.28 -3.59 -6.33
CA LEU A 68 -11.42 -2.74 -7.14
C LEU A 68 -11.86 -2.71 -8.61
#